data_AF-A0A7L9ULT1-F1
#
_entry.id   AF-A0A7L9ULT1-F1
#
_cell.length_a   1.000
_cell.length_b   1.000
_cell.length_c   1.000
_cell.angle_alpha   90.00
_cell.angle_beta   90.00
_cell.angle_gamma   90.00
#
_symmetry.space_group_name_H-M   'P 1'
#
loop_
_entity.id
_entity.type
_entity.pdbx_description
1 polymer ?
#
loop_
_entity_poly.entity_id
_entity_poly.type
_entity_poly.pdbx_seq_one_letter_code
_entity_poly.pdbx_strand_id
1 'polypeptide(L)' 'MMQGLLTYEALAEHYGVSRRTMYQRVWKGEAPTPVLGPSGRVRGWRPEEVARYDSANQRTRAEYLYGSDK' A
#
# COMPACT_ATOMS: atom_id res chain seq x y z
N MET A 1 -2.09 1.30 22.85
CA MET A 1 -3.33 1.52 22.08
C MET A 1 -3.02 1.33 20.60
N MET A 2 -3.43 0.22 19.98
CA MET A 2 -3.35 0.04 18.52
C MET A 2 -4.76 0.22 17.95
N GLN A 3 -5.18 1.47 17.75
CA GLN A 3 -6.40 1.84 17.03
C GLN A 3 -5.92 2.70 15.86
N GLY A 4 -6.13 2.28 14.61
CA GLY A 4 -5.73 3.09 13.44
C GLY A 4 -5.26 2.31 12.20
N LEU A 5 -5.63 1.04 12.04
CA LEU A 5 -5.36 0.37 10.77
C LEU A 5 -6.29 0.94 9.68
N LEU A 6 -5.71 1.27 8.53
CA LEU A 6 -6.47 1.60 7.33
C LEU A 6 -7.19 0.36 6.82
N THR A 7 -8.46 0.52 6.45
CA THR A 7 -9.24 -0.53 5.82
C THR A 7 -8.91 -0.62 4.33
N TYR A 8 -9.44 -1.65 3.66
CA TYR A 8 -9.38 -1.74 2.19
C TYR A 8 -10.00 -0.52 1.50
N GLU A 9 -11.04 0.06 2.10
CA GLU A 9 -11.75 1.21 1.56
C GLU A 9 -10.91 2.47 1.67
N ALA A 10 -10.38 2.75 2.87
CA ALA A 10 -9.48 3.88 3.07
C ALA A 10 -8.20 3.78 2.20
N LEU A 11 -7.66 2.57 2.03
CA LEU A 11 -6.51 2.36 1.16
C LEU A 11 -6.85 2.55 -0.33
N ALA A 12 -8.03 2.10 -0.75
CA ALA A 12 -8.49 2.28 -2.12
C ALA A 12 -8.74 3.77 -2.44
N GLU A 13 -9.35 4.51 -1.51
CA GLU A 13 -9.54 5.96 -1.59
C GLU A 13 -8.21 6.69 -1.67
N HIS A 14 -7.25 6.34 -0.79
CA HIS A 14 -5.89 6.91 -0.79
C HIS A 14 -5.19 6.79 -2.15
N TYR A 15 -5.34 5.63 -2.81
CA TYR A 15 -4.77 5.39 -4.14
C TYR A 15 -5.68 5.80 -5.31
N GLY A 16 -6.87 6.33 -5.06
CA GLY A 16 -7.83 6.73 -6.09
C GLY A 16 -8.31 5.59 -6.98
N VAL A 17 -8.41 4.37 -6.44
CA VAL A 17 -8.83 3.17 -7.19
C VAL A 17 -10.09 2.55 -6.60
N SER A 18 -10.77 1.70 -7.37
CA SER A 18 -11.88 0.92 -6.82
C SER A 18 -11.41 -0.07 -5.76
N ARG A 19 -12.28 -0.40 -4.79
CA ARG A 19 -11.99 -1.43 -3.79
C ARG A 19 -11.62 -2.78 -4.41
N ARG A 20 -12.26 -3.17 -5.51
CA ARG A 20 -11.94 -4.41 -6.26
C ARG A 20 -10.52 -4.37 -6.83
N THR A 21 -10.13 -3.25 -7.43
CA THR A 21 -8.76 -3.04 -7.93
C THR A 21 -7.75 -3.11 -6.79
N MET A 22 -8.08 -2.54 -5.63
CA MET A 22 -7.21 -2.62 -4.45
C MET A 22 -7.02 -4.07 -3.97
N TYR A 23 -8.08 -4.89 -3.93
CA TYR A 23 -7.97 -6.32 -3.64
C TYR A 23 -7.02 -7.04 -4.62
N GLN A 24 -7.12 -6.76 -5.91
CA GLN A 24 -6.24 -7.36 -6.91
C GLN A 24 -4.79 -6.95 -6.72
N ARG A 25 -4.52 -5.66 -6.43
CA ARG A 25 -3.16 -5.19 -6.12
C ARG A 25 -2.57 -5.89 -4.90
N VAL A 26 -3.33 -6.01 -3.82
CA VAL A 26 -2.87 -6.71 -2.61
C VAL A 26 -2.58 -8.18 -2.92
N TRP A 27 -3.43 -8.86 -3.68
CA TRP A 27 -3.21 -10.25 -4.09
C TRP A 27 -1.94 -10.43 -4.94
N LYS A 28 -1.62 -9.45 -5.80
CA LYS A 28 -0.39 -9.44 -6.61
C LYS A 28 0.86 -9.01 -5.83
N GLY A 29 0.73 -8.55 -4.59
CA GLY A 29 1.84 -7.96 -3.83
C GLY A 29 2.20 -6.52 -4.26
N GLU A 30 1.33 -5.85 -5.03
CA GLU A 30 1.49 -4.47 -5.50
C GLU A 30 0.85 -3.46 -4.53
N ALA A 31 1.00 -3.69 -3.24
CA ALA A 31 0.40 -2.88 -2.18
C ALA A 31 1.29 -2.87 -0.93
N PRO A 32 1.09 -1.91 0.00
CA PRO A 32 1.79 -1.92 1.29
C PRO A 32 1.56 -3.23 2.05
N THR A 33 2.50 -3.60 2.92
CA THR A 33 2.40 -4.84 3.71
C THR A 33 1.19 -4.80 4.67
N PRO A 34 0.22 -5.72 4.57
CA PRO A 34 -0.92 -5.75 5.46
C PRO A 34 -0.56 -6.33 6.84
N VAL A 35 -1.31 -5.90 7.86
CA VAL A 35 -1.39 -6.63 9.12
C VAL A 35 -2.36 -7.78 8.94
N LEU A 36 -1.90 -9.00 9.18
CA LEU A 36 -2.73 -10.21 9.12
C LEU A 36 -3.32 -10.53 10.50
N GLY A 37 -4.55 -11.03 10.51
CA GLY A 37 -5.17 -11.64 11.67
C GLY A 37 -4.74 -13.11 11.85
N PRO A 38 -5.17 -13.77 12.94
CA PRO A 38 -4.82 -15.16 13.23
C PRO A 38 -5.20 -16.17 12.13
N SER A 39 -6.21 -15.86 11.32
CA SER A 39 -6.65 -16.68 10.18
C SER A 39 -5.89 -16.41 8.88
N GLY A 40 -4.83 -15.58 8.92
CA GLY A 40 -4.11 -15.13 7.72
C GLY A 40 -4.88 -14.10 6.89
N ARG A 41 -6.09 -13.70 7.32
CA ARG A 41 -6.87 -12.66 6.63
C ARG A 41 -6.32 -11.27 6.96
N VAL A 42 -6.34 -10.39 5.96
CA VAL A 42 -5.97 -8.98 6.14
C VAL A 42 -6.90 -8.31 7.15
N ARG A 43 -6.31 -7.72 8.19
CA ARG A 43 -7.00 -6.84 9.15
C ARG A 43 -6.97 -5.37 8.73
N GLY A 44 -5.95 -4.97 7.97
CA GLY A 44 -5.78 -3.61 7.47
C GLY A 44 -4.31 -3.25 7.35
N TRP A 45 -4.02 -1.97 7.18
CA TRP A 45 -2.65 -1.47 7.00
C TRP A 45 -2.29 -0.44 8.05
N ARG A 46 -1.04 -0.52 8.49
CA ARG A 46 -0.43 0.48 9.34
C ARG A 46 -0.18 1.75 8.52
N PRO A 47 -0.66 2.94 8.94
CA PRO A 47 -0.40 4.19 8.22
C PRO A 47 1.10 4.42 7.96
N GLU A 48 1.96 4.05 8.92
CA GLU A 48 3.41 4.13 8.78
C GLU A 48 3.98 3.25 7.67
N GLU A 49 3.38 2.08 7.43
CA GLU A 49 3.79 1.17 6.35
C GLU A 49 3.30 1.64 4.99
N VAL A 50 2.11 2.25 4.92
CA VAL A 50 1.60 2.90 3.71
C VAL A 50 2.52 4.06 3.29
N ALA A 51 2.87 4.95 4.22
CA ALA A 51 3.78 6.06 3.95
C ALA A 51 5.18 5.59 3.50
N ARG A 52 5.68 4.49 4.07
CA ARG A 52 6.94 3.87 3.65
C ARG A 52 6.86 3.34 2.22
N TYR A 53 5.81 2.59 1.90
CA TYR A 53 5.58 2.05 0.56
C TYR A 53 5.46 3.17 -0.48
N ASP A 54 4.71 4.24 -0.17
CA ASP A 54 4.55 5.40 -1.05
C ASP A 54 5.88 6.11 -1.31
N SER A 55 6.69 6.30 -0.26
CA SER A 55 8.01 6.91 -0.38
C SER A 55 8.95 6.04 -1.25
N ALA A 56 8.91 4.73 -1.09
CA ALA A 56 9.68 3.81 -1.91
C ALA A 56 9.23 3.85 -3.38
N ASN A 57 7.92 3.79 -3.64
CA ASN A 57 7.37 3.89 -5.00
C ASN A 57 7.60 5.26 -5.66
N GLN A 58 7.61 6.34 -4.89
CA GLN A 58 7.95 7.66 -5.41
C GLN A 58 9.43 7.73 -5.79
N ARG A 59 10.33 7.15 -4.97
CA ARG A 59 11.76 7.04 -5.30
C ARG A 59 11.99 6.20 -6.55
N THR A 60 11.39 5.02 -6.66
CA THR A 60 11.53 4.17 -7.86
C THR A 60 10.99 4.87 -9.12
N ARG A 61 9.89 5.61 -9.01
CA ARG A 61 9.37 6.43 -10.11
C ARG A 61 10.32 7.57 -10.47
N ALA A 62 10.90 8.26 -9.50
CA ALA A 62 11.87 9.32 -9.74
C ALA A 62 13.16 8.77 -10.36
N GLU A 63 13.65 7.63 -9.91
CA GLU A 63 14.77 6.90 -10.51
C GLU A 63 14.46 6.48 -11.95
N TYR A 64 13.24 5.99 -12.23
CA TYR A 64 12.84 5.67 -13.60
C TYR A 64 12.75 6.91 -14.50
N LEU A 65 12.20 8.02 -13.99
CA LEU A 65 11.96 9.24 -14.78
C LEU A 65 13.22 10.10 -14.97
N TYR A 66 14.13 10.10 -13.99
CA TYR A 66 15.26 11.04 -13.90
C TYR A 66 16.61 10.34 -13.69
N GLY A 67 16.64 9.02 -13.48
CA GLY A 67 17.85 8.25 -13.22
C GLY A 67 18.63 7.83 -14.47
N SER A 68 18.18 8.21 -15.68
CA SER A 68 18.88 7.94 -16.94
C SER A 68 19.92 9.01 -17.32
N ASP A 69 20.33 9.88 -16.39
CA ASP A 69 21.37 10.88 -16.63
C ASP A 69 22.69 10.45 -15.96
N LYS A 70 23.34 9.43 -16.54
CA LYS A 70 24.79 9.18 -16.45
C LYS A 70 25.29 8.46 -17.69
#